data_AF-A0A1M3B8K6-F1
#
_entry.id   AF-A0A1M3B8K6-F1
#
_cell.length_a   1.000
_cell.length_b   1.000
_cell.length_c   1.000
_cell.angle_alpha   90.00
_cell.angle_beta   90.00
_cell.angle_gamma   90.00
#
_symmetry.space_group_name_H-M   'P 1'
#
loop_
_entity.id
_entity.type
_entity.pdbx_description
1 polymer ?
#
loop_
_entity_poly.entity_id
_entity_poly.type
_entity_poly.pdbx_seq_one_letter_code
_entity_poly.pdbx_strand_id
1 'polypeptide(L)'
;MPKADPDLDVRNEPPARRHELIFETWGALAAGEGFVLVNDHDPKPLEYQFAAEHPGQFTWSYLEQGPEVWRVRIGRSAEATG
;
A
#
# COMPACT_ATOMS: atom_id res chain seq x y z
N MET A 1 -13.85 -17.87 -1.02
CA MET A 1 -12.49 -17.76 -1.58
C MET A 1 -11.86 -16.55 -0.92
N PRO A 2 -10.73 -16.63 -0.20
CA PRO A 2 -10.01 -15.41 0.18
C PRO A 2 -9.62 -14.73 -1.14
N LYS A 3 -10.10 -13.51 -1.35
CA LYS A 3 -9.77 -12.74 -2.53
C LYS A 3 -8.30 -12.34 -2.36
N ALA A 4 -7.42 -12.85 -3.21
CA ALA A 4 -6.05 -12.38 -3.23
C ALA A 4 -6.08 -10.87 -3.50
N ASP A 5 -5.40 -10.09 -2.66
CA ASP A 5 -5.26 -8.66 -2.88
C ASP A 5 -4.54 -8.42 -4.22
N PRO A 6 -5.01 -7.51 -5.08
CA PRO A 6 -4.39 -7.25 -6.37
C PRO A 6 -2.98 -6.67 -6.19
N ASP A 7 -2.04 -7.06 -7.05
CA ASP A 7 -0.71 -6.46 -7.08
C ASP A 7 -0.73 -5.12 -7.85
N LEU A 8 -0.15 -4.09 -7.24
CA LEU A 8 0.14 -2.78 -7.82
C LEU A 8 1.66 -2.66 -8.02
N ASP A 9 2.12 -2.95 -9.24
CA ASP A 9 3.54 -2.83 -9.60
C ASP A 9 3.86 -1.42 -10.09
N VAL A 10 4.67 -0.71 -9.32
CA VAL A 10 5.06 0.69 -9.60
C VAL A 10 6.52 0.83 -10.04
N ARG A 11 7.24 -0.30 -10.23
CA ARG A 11 8.68 -0.28 -10.57
C ARG A 11 8.97 0.43 -11.88
N ASN A 12 8.04 0.36 -12.84
CA ASN A 12 8.15 1.02 -14.14
C ASN A 12 7.60 2.45 -14.17
N GLU A 13 6.95 2.88 -13.09
CA GLU A 13 6.31 4.20 -13.03
C GLU A 13 7.31 5.28 -12.57
N PRO A 14 7.19 6.53 -13.03
CA PRO A 14 8.01 7.63 -12.54
C PRO A 14 7.64 7.99 -11.09
N PRO A 15 8.57 8.46 -10.25
CA PRO A 15 8.35 8.65 -8.81
C PRO A 15 7.10 9.45 -8.42
N ALA A 16 6.78 10.51 -9.17
CA ALA A 16 5.57 11.31 -8.95
C ALA A 16 4.30 10.46 -9.14
N ARG A 17 4.24 9.68 -10.22
CA ARG A 17 3.08 8.84 -10.56
C ARG A 17 2.92 7.67 -9.60
N ARG A 18 4.02 7.13 -9.05
CA ARG A 18 3.96 6.06 -8.04
C ARG A 18 3.11 6.48 -6.85
N HIS A 19 3.41 7.65 -6.27
CA HIS A 19 2.67 8.14 -5.11
C HIS A 19 1.20 8.35 -5.45
N GLU A 20 0.91 9.03 -6.56
CA GLU A 20 -0.47 9.24 -7.03
C GLU A 20 -1.22 7.91 -7.13
N LEU A 21 -0.68 6.92 -7.85
CA LEU A 21 -1.32 5.62 -8.03
C LEU A 21 -1.57 4.89 -6.70
N ILE A 22 -0.63 4.94 -5.77
CA ILE A 22 -0.74 4.25 -4.47
C ILE A 22 -1.87 4.87 -3.64
N PHE A 23 -1.93 6.20 -3.56
CA PHE A 23 -2.99 6.90 -2.82
C PHE A 23 -4.35 6.79 -3.52
N GLU A 24 -4.40 6.89 -4.86
CA GLU A 24 -5.63 6.67 -5.64
C GLU A 24 -6.17 5.25 -5.42
N THR A 25 -5.30 4.24 -5.49
CA THR A 25 -5.66 2.83 -5.28
C THR A 25 -6.15 2.60 -3.86
N TRP A 26 -5.43 3.11 -2.86
CA TRP A 26 -5.83 2.98 -1.46
C TRP A 26 -7.16 3.68 -1.15
N GLY A 27 -7.36 4.90 -1.67
CA GLY A 27 -8.59 5.66 -1.48
C GLY A 27 -9.83 4.98 -2.08
N ALA A 28 -9.63 4.19 -3.14
CA ALA A 28 -10.68 3.41 -3.78
C ALA A 28 -11.02 2.09 -3.04
N LEU A 29 -10.22 1.66 -2.06
CA LEU A 29 -10.46 0.41 -1.32
C LEU A 29 -11.71 0.52 -0.43
N ALA A 30 -12.49 -0.56 -0.37
CA ALA A 30 -13.48 -0.71 0.69
C ALA A 30 -12.80 -1.05 2.03
N ALA A 31 -13.52 -0.85 3.13
CA ALA A 31 -13.01 -1.16 4.47
C ALA A 31 -12.72 -2.66 4.60
N GLY A 32 -11.50 -3.02 5.00
CA GLY A 32 -11.03 -4.41 5.07
C GLY A 32 -10.38 -4.95 3.78
N GLU A 33 -10.45 -4.23 2.66
CA GLU A 33 -9.73 -4.59 1.43
C GLU A 33 -8.28 -4.06 1.45
N GLY A 34 -7.44 -4.64 0.59
CA GLY A 34 -6.06 -4.19 0.37
C GLY A 34 -5.55 -4.51 -1.02
N PHE A 35 -4.32 -4.08 -1.29
CA PHE A 35 -3.53 -4.39 -2.48
C PHE A 35 -2.07 -4.64 -2.08
N VAL A 36 -1.30 -5.28 -2.95
CA VAL A 36 0.13 -5.54 -2.76
C VAL A 36 0.92 -4.54 -3.59
N LEU A 37 1.55 -3.58 -2.95
CA LEU A 37 2.52 -2.68 -3.57
C LEU A 37 3.79 -3.46 -3.91
N VAL A 38 4.21 -3.44 -5.18
CA VAL A 38 5.50 -3.98 -5.63
C VAL A 38 6.40 -2.81 -6.04
N ASN A 39 7.52 -2.64 -5.32
CA ASN A 39 8.46 -1.54 -5.51
C ASN A 39 9.91 -2.06 -5.64
N ASP A 40 10.77 -1.24 -6.25
CA ASP A 40 12.20 -1.54 -6.43
C ASP A 40 13.07 -1.19 -5.21
N HIS A 41 12.49 -0.48 -4.23
CA HIS A 41 13.14 -0.08 -2.98
C HIS A 41 12.15 -0.11 -1.81
N ASP A 42 12.68 0.03 -0.59
CA ASP A 42 11.90 0.07 0.64
C ASP A 42 10.93 1.28 0.67
N PRO A 43 9.60 1.07 0.67
CA PRO A 43 8.60 2.14 0.71
C PRO A 43 8.37 2.71 2.11
N LYS A 44 9.29 2.51 3.07
CA LYS A 44 9.21 3.05 4.43
C LYS A 44 8.86 4.54 4.56
N PRO A 45 9.35 5.48 3.71
CA PRO A 45 8.91 6.87 3.77
C PRO A 45 7.40 7.03 3.56
N LEU A 46 6.81 6.19 2.71
CA LEU A 46 5.39 6.17 2.40
C LEU A 46 4.57 5.62 3.58
N GLU A 47 5.08 4.61 4.29
CA GLU A 47 4.49 4.08 5.53
C GLU A 47 4.30 5.20 6.56
N TYR A 48 5.34 6.01 6.78
CA TYR A 48 5.27 7.16 7.70
C TYR A 48 4.26 8.21 7.23
N GLN A 49 4.16 8.44 5.92
CA GLN A 49 3.18 9.36 5.37
C GLN A 49 1.74 8.87 5.64
N PHE A 50 1.45 7.59 5.39
CA PHE A 50 0.16 6.98 5.75
C PHE A 50 -0.13 7.08 7.26
N ALA A 51 0.88 6.86 8.10
CA ALA A 51 0.74 6.99 9.55
C ALA A 51 0.39 8.41 10.00
N ALA A 52 0.91 9.43 9.30
CA ALA A 52 0.64 10.82 9.58
C ALA A 52 -0.72 11.29 9.04
N GLU A 53 -1.08 10.93 7.80
CA GLU A 53 -2.29 11.40 7.12
C GLU A 53 -3.54 10.56 7.45
N HIS A 54 -3.37 9.28 7.72
CA HIS A 54 -4.46 8.31 7.90
C HIS A 54 -4.31 7.44 9.16
N PRO A 55 -4.05 8.03 10.35
CA PRO A 55 -3.82 7.26 11.56
C PRO A 55 -5.02 6.33 11.87
N GLY A 56 -4.74 5.04 12.09
CA GLY A 56 -5.76 4.02 12.39
C GLY A 56 -6.66 3.60 11.22
N GLN A 57 -6.50 4.20 10.04
CA GLN A 57 -7.34 3.93 8.87
C GLN A 57 -6.69 3.01 7.83
N PHE A 58 -5.41 2.72 7.95
CA PHE A 58 -4.67 1.84 7.04
C PHE A 58 -4.02 0.66 7.80
N THR A 59 -3.70 -0.38 7.05
CA THR A 59 -2.88 -1.51 7.49
C THR A 59 -1.65 -1.64 6.61
N TRP A 60 -0.51 -1.99 7.19
CA TRP A 60 0.75 -2.15 6.48
C TRP A 60 1.37 -3.49 6.84
N SER A 61 1.76 -4.29 5.84
CA SER A 61 2.38 -5.60 6.07
C SER A 61 3.38 -5.95 5.00
N TYR A 62 4.64 -6.14 5.38
CA TYR A 62 5.68 -6.59 4.46
C TYR A 62 5.45 -8.05 4.08
N LEU A 63 5.30 -8.33 2.79
CA LEU A 63 5.24 -9.68 2.22
C LEU A 63 6.61 -10.14 1.74
N GLU A 64 7.40 -9.20 1.20
CA GLU A 64 8.76 -9.44 0.73
C GLU A 64 9.60 -8.19 0.98
N GLN A 65 10.76 -8.38 1.57
CA GLN A 65 11.75 -7.34 1.81
C GLN A 65 12.96 -7.72 0.96
N GLY A 66 13.47 -6.77 0.17
CA GLY A 66 14.41 -7.02 -0.93
C GLY A 66 15.76 -7.66 -0.55
N PRO A 67 16.77 -7.56 -1.43
CA PRO A 67 17.10 -6.37 -2.21
C PRO A 67 16.55 -6.31 -3.64
N GLU A 68 16.02 -7.42 -4.18
CA GLU A 68 15.57 -7.48 -5.58
C GLU A 68 14.17 -6.88 -5.78
N VAL A 69 13.25 -7.15 -4.85
CA VAL A 69 11.86 -6.67 -4.90
C VAL A 69 11.36 -6.42 -3.48
N TRP A 70 10.58 -5.35 -3.32
CA TRP A 70 9.85 -5.06 -2.08
C TRP A 70 8.37 -5.22 -2.34
N ARG A 71 7.72 -6.12 -1.60
CA ARG A 71 6.27 -6.36 -1.67
C ARG A 71 5.65 -6.02 -0.34
N VAL A 72 4.72 -5.08 -0.35
CA VAL A 72 4.03 -4.62 0.86
C VAL A 72 2.54 -4.65 0.62
N ARG A 73 1.81 -5.37 1.47
CA ARG A 73 0.36 -5.30 1.51
C ARG A 73 -0.07 -4.03 2.23
N ILE A 74 -0.74 -3.15 1.50
CA ILE A 74 -1.36 -1.94 2.03
C ILE A 74 -2.87 -2.17 2.00
N GLY A 75 -3.52 -1.98 3.13
CA GLY A 75 -4.96 -2.18 3.26
C GLY A 75 -5.65 -1.00 3.91
N ARG A 76 -6.97 -0.96 3.77
CA ARG A 76 -7.83 -0.03 4.49
C ARG A 76 -8.39 -0.72 5.72
N SER A 77 -8.23 -0.12 6.90
CA SER A 77 -8.74 -0.67 8.15
C SER A 77 -10.26 -0.78 8.11
N ALA A 78 -10.79 -1.94 8.51
CA ALA A 78 -12.23 -2.15 8.67
C ALA A 78 -12.79 -1.40 9.90
N GLU A 79 -11.91 -1.08 10.85
CA GLU A 79 -12.21 -0.42 12.12
C GLU A 79 -11.87 1.07 12.07
N ALA A 80 -12.01 1.71 10.90
CA ALA A 80 -11.95 3.16 10.78
C ALA A 80 -13.11 3.74 11.61
N THR A 81 -12.83 3.95 12.89
CA THR A 81 -13.76 4.40 13.90
C THR A 81 -14.04 5.86 13.58
N GLY A 82 -15.22 6.10 13.00
CA GLY A 82 -15.80 7.43 12.90
C GLY A 82 -16.24 7.96 14.25
#